data_AF-A0AAU8YTI5-F1
#
_entry.id   AF-A0AAU8YTI5-F1
#
_cell.length_a   1.000
_cell.length_b   1.000
_cell.length_c   1.000
_cell.angle_alpha   90.00
_cell.angle_beta   90.00
_cell.angle_gamma   90.00
#
_symmetry.space_group_name_H-M   'P 1'
#
loop_
_entity.id
_entity.type
_entity.pdbx_description
1 polymer ?
#
loop_
_entity_poly.entity_id
_entity_poly.type
_entity_poly.pdbx_seq_one_letter_code
_entity_poly.pdbx_strand_id
1 'polypeptide(L)'
;MDFKDYEKEMKRTAGEFIKLDKNGLSLGAMGISGEAGEVTDYIKKVLFHGHELCEDKLIEELGDVLWYITYLSKVIGADLETIANKNIEKLKKRYPEGWNPDRSIHRE
;
A
#
# COMPACT_ATOMS: atom_id res chain seq x y z
N MET A 1 -2.29 1.56 -17.15
CA MET A 1 -3.50 1.69 -16.34
C MET A 1 -3.29 2.87 -15.40
N ASP A 2 -4.23 3.81 -15.32
CA ASP A 2 -4.16 4.88 -14.31
C ASP A 2 -4.87 4.46 -13.00
N PHE A 3 -4.90 5.33 -11.99
CA PHE A 3 -5.57 5.01 -10.73
C PHE A 3 -7.08 4.80 -10.88
N LYS A 4 -7.75 5.51 -11.80
CA LYS A 4 -9.21 5.38 -11.97
C LYS A 4 -9.55 4.05 -12.65
N ASP A 5 -8.78 3.66 -13.66
CA ASP A 5 -8.90 2.37 -14.32
C ASP A 5 -8.60 1.24 -13.33
N TYR A 6 -7.53 1.37 -12.53
CA TYR A 6 -7.16 0.36 -11.54
C TYR A 6 -8.22 0.19 -10.46
N GLU A 7 -8.75 1.29 -9.92
CA GLU A 7 -9.83 1.24 -8.94
C GLU A 7 -11.10 0.59 -9.48
N LYS A 8 -11.41 0.80 -10.76
CA LYS A 8 -12.55 0.16 -11.43
C LYS A 8 -12.36 -1.35 -11.51
N GLU A 9 -11.18 -1.81 -11.92
CA GLU A 9 -10.87 -3.25 -11.99
C GLU A 9 -10.79 -3.88 -10.59
N MET A 10 -10.19 -3.19 -9.62
CA MET A 10 -10.17 -3.62 -8.22
C MET A 10 -11.60 -3.82 -7.71
N LYS A 11 -12.49 -2.83 -7.88
CA LYS A 11 -13.90 -2.95 -7.47
C LYS A 11 -14.59 -4.16 -8.10
N ARG A 12 -14.33 -4.43 -9.38
CA ARG A 12 -14.85 -5.62 -10.07
C ARG A 12 -14.36 -6.91 -9.40
N THR A 13 -13.11 -6.96 -8.95
CA THR A 13 -12.54 -8.13 -8.25
C THR A 13 -12.95 -8.24 -6.77
N ALA A 14 -13.20 -7.11 -6.09
CA ALA A 14 -13.63 -7.07 -4.70
C ALA A 14 -15.12 -7.41 -4.50
N GLY A 15 -15.94 -7.31 -5.55
CA GLY A 15 -17.37 -7.64 -5.50
C GLY A 15 -18.16 -6.77 -4.52
N GLU A 16 -19.13 -7.37 -3.83
CA GLU A 16 -20.02 -6.67 -2.88
C GLU A 16 -19.38 -6.33 -1.52
N PHE A 17 -18.12 -6.70 -1.31
CA PHE A 17 -17.47 -6.61 0.00
C PHE A 17 -16.97 -5.20 0.35
N ILE A 18 -17.28 -4.17 -0.43
CA ILE A 18 -16.89 -2.79 -0.13
C ILE A 18 -17.99 -2.10 0.68
N LYS A 19 -17.86 -2.14 2.01
CA LYS A 19 -18.82 -1.51 2.92
C LYS A 19 -18.12 -0.88 4.10
N LEU A 20 -18.54 0.33 4.45
CA LEU A 20 -18.10 1.02 5.67
C LEU A 20 -18.74 0.38 6.91
N ASP A 21 -18.18 -0.73 7.35
CA ASP A 21 -18.53 -1.39 8.60
C ASP A 21 -17.29 -2.08 9.21
N LYS A 22 -17.48 -2.76 10.35
CA LYS A 22 -16.40 -3.46 11.04
C LYS A 22 -15.72 -4.50 10.14
N ASN A 23 -16.50 -5.21 9.32
CA ASN A 23 -15.96 -6.28 8.48
C ASN A 23 -15.11 -5.70 7.34
N GLY A 24 -15.61 -4.65 6.66
CA GLY A 24 -14.84 -4.01 5.59
C GLY A 24 -13.55 -3.36 6.10
N LEU A 25 -13.62 -2.68 7.26
CA LEU A 25 -12.43 -2.10 7.88
C LEU A 25 -11.43 -3.18 8.32
N SER A 26 -11.90 -4.24 8.96
CA SER A 26 -11.04 -5.34 9.40
C SER A 26 -10.42 -6.10 8.22
N LEU A 27 -11.19 -6.40 7.17
CA LEU A 27 -10.67 -7.07 5.98
C LEU A 27 -9.56 -6.25 5.32
N GLY A 28 -9.80 -4.95 5.11
CA GLY A 28 -8.80 -4.08 4.51
C GLY A 28 -7.53 -3.95 5.36
N ALA A 29 -7.67 -3.69 6.66
CA ALA A 29 -6.53 -3.52 7.55
C ALA A 29 -5.71 -4.81 7.74
N MET A 30 -6.38 -5.96 7.92
CA MET A 30 -5.72 -7.25 8.08
C MET A 30 -5.07 -7.69 6.77
N GLY A 31 -5.73 -7.47 5.63
CA GLY A 31 -5.16 -7.75 4.31
C GLY A 31 -3.88 -6.98 4.06
N ILE A 32 -3.86 -5.66 4.30
CA ILE A 32 -2.61 -4.87 4.21
C ILE A 32 -1.49 -5.48 5.06
N SER A 33 -1.80 -5.89 6.29
CA SER A 33 -0.81 -6.50 7.17
C SER A 33 -0.34 -7.87 6.69
N GLY A 34 -1.22 -8.67 6.10
CA GLY A 34 -0.91 -9.98 5.52
C GLY A 34 0.08 -9.83 4.37
N GLU A 35 -0.27 -9.04 3.36
CA GLU A 35 0.54 -8.86 2.16
C GLU A 35 1.87 -8.14 2.45
N ALA A 36 1.89 -7.18 3.38
CA ALA A 36 3.15 -6.60 3.85
C ALA A 36 4.05 -7.65 4.54
N GLY A 37 3.45 -8.64 5.19
CA GLY A 37 4.14 -9.81 5.73
C GLY A 37 4.73 -10.70 4.65
N GLU A 38 4.02 -10.91 3.54
CA GLU A 38 4.50 -11.69 2.39
C GLU A 38 5.69 -11.00 1.70
N VAL A 39 5.61 -9.67 1.49
CA VAL A 39 6.77 -8.85 1.05
C VAL A 39 7.96 -9.07 1.97
N THR A 40 7.73 -9.04 3.30
CA THR A 40 8.80 -9.22 4.29
C THR A 40 9.39 -10.63 4.26
N ASP A 41 8.55 -11.66 4.17
CA ASP A 41 8.98 -13.05 4.11
C ASP A 41 9.78 -13.35 2.84
N TYR A 42 9.37 -12.76 1.71
CA TYR A 42 10.10 -12.86 0.45
C TYR A 42 11.49 -12.25 0.55
N ILE A 43 11.61 -11.01 1.04
CA ILE A 43 12.92 -10.37 1.24
C ILE A 43 13.78 -11.15 2.23
N LYS A 44 13.19 -11.69 3.31
CA LYS A 44 13.91 -12.56 4.25
C LYS A 44 14.48 -13.80 3.55
N LYS A 45 13.72 -14.46 2.67
CA LYS A 45 14.19 -15.62 1.90
C LYS A 45 15.37 -15.26 0.99
N VAL A 46 15.30 -14.11 0.33
CA VAL A 46 16.41 -13.59 -0.50
C VAL A 46 17.66 -13.33 0.34
N LEU A 47 17.52 -12.63 1.46
CA LEU A 47 18.67 -12.20 2.26
C LEU A 47 19.30 -13.31 3.11
N PHE A 48 18.49 -14.24 3.64
CA PHE A 48 18.94 -15.16 4.68
C PHE A 48 18.79 -16.63 4.33
N HIS A 49 18.01 -17.00 3.31
CA HIS A 49 17.79 -18.39 2.92
C HIS A 49 18.41 -18.74 1.55
N GLY A 50 19.15 -17.80 0.93
CA GLY A 50 19.90 -18.05 -0.30
C GLY A 50 19.07 -18.07 -1.59
N HIS A 51 17.86 -17.52 -1.57
CA HIS A 51 17.05 -17.35 -2.78
C HIS A 51 17.59 -16.19 -3.63
N GLU A 52 17.54 -16.33 -4.96
CA GLU A 52 17.79 -15.21 -5.86
C GLU A 52 16.62 -14.22 -5.85
N LEU A 53 16.92 -12.94 -6.02
CA LEU A 53 15.90 -11.90 -6.16
C LEU A 53 15.25 -12.02 -7.54
N CYS A 54 13.97 -12.35 -7.55
CA CYS A 54 13.05 -12.21 -8.68
C CYS A 54 12.22 -10.92 -8.50
N GLU A 55 12.38 -9.96 -9.42
CA GLU A 55 11.64 -8.69 -9.38
C GLU A 55 10.15 -8.90 -9.63
N ASP A 56 9.78 -9.78 -10.55
CA ASP A 56 8.38 -10.08 -10.87
C ASP A 56 7.63 -10.58 -9.63
N LYS A 57 8.27 -11.43 -8.81
CA LYS A 57 7.67 -11.90 -7.56
C LYS A 57 7.45 -10.76 -6.58
N LEU A 58 8.41 -9.83 -6.45
CA LEU A 58 8.24 -8.67 -5.58
C LEU A 58 7.13 -7.74 -6.09
N ILE A 59 7.00 -7.59 -7.41
CA ILE A 59 5.93 -6.81 -8.05
C ILE A 59 4.56 -7.40 -7.73
N GLU A 60 4.41 -8.73 -7.73
CA GLU A 60 3.18 -9.42 -7.30
C GLU A 60 2.81 -9.04 -5.86
N GLU A 61 3.73 -9.25 -4.91
CA GLU A 61 3.47 -8.99 -3.49
C GLU A 61 3.14 -7.50 -3.21
N LEU A 62 3.83 -6.59 -3.89
CA LEU A 62 3.53 -5.15 -3.82
C LEU A 62 2.17 -4.82 -4.45
N GLY A 63 1.77 -5.57 -5.48
CA GLY A 63 0.46 -5.48 -6.11
C GLY A 63 -0.66 -5.88 -5.17
N ASP A 64 -0.46 -6.94 -4.39
CA ASP A 64 -1.43 -7.40 -3.39
C ASP A 64 -1.59 -6.39 -2.23
N VAL A 65 -0.48 -5.80 -1.78
CA VAL A 65 -0.52 -4.65 -0.85
C VAL A 65 -1.33 -3.49 -1.44
N LEU A 66 -1.07 -3.12 -2.70
CA LEU A 66 -1.79 -2.04 -3.38
C LEU A 66 -3.29 -2.36 -3.49
N TRP A 67 -3.66 -3.62 -3.75
CA TRP A 67 -5.05 -4.05 -3.83
C TRP A 67 -5.78 -3.77 -2.52
N TYR A 68 -5.23 -4.16 -1.37
CA TYR A 68 -5.87 -3.91 -0.08
C TYR A 68 -5.86 -2.44 0.34
N ILE A 69 -4.83 -1.67 -0.01
CA ILE A 69 -4.85 -0.20 0.18
C ILE A 69 -6.03 0.41 -0.59
N THR A 70 -6.24 -0.02 -1.82
CA THR A 70 -7.31 0.47 -2.70
C THR A 70 -8.67 0.01 -2.18
N TYR A 71 -8.79 -1.24 -1.75
CA TYR A 71 -10.01 -1.75 -1.15
C TYR A 71 -10.39 -0.93 0.09
N LEU A 72 -9.45 -0.72 1.01
CA LEU A 72 -9.69 0.06 2.23
C LEU A 72 -9.99 1.53 1.92
N SER A 73 -9.37 2.10 0.88
CA SER A 73 -9.71 3.46 0.41
C SER A 73 -11.18 3.53 0.02
N LYS A 74 -11.70 2.54 -0.71
CA LYS A 74 -13.11 2.50 -1.11
C LYS A 74 -14.05 2.25 0.06
N VAL A 75 -13.66 1.40 1.02
CA VAL A 75 -14.41 1.21 2.27
C VAL A 75 -14.62 2.55 3.00
N ILE A 76 -13.59 3.40 3.07
CA ILE A 76 -13.69 4.71 3.75
C ILE A 76 -14.23 5.85 2.85
N GLY A 77 -14.65 5.55 1.62
CA GLY A 77 -15.19 6.53 0.69
C GLY A 77 -14.14 7.46 0.05
N ALA A 78 -12.87 7.05 0.01
CA ALA A 78 -11.78 7.77 -0.64
C ALA A 78 -11.34 7.11 -1.97
N ASP A 79 -10.61 7.84 -2.79
CA ASP A 79 -9.86 7.31 -3.93
C ASP A 79 -8.34 7.35 -3.69
N LEU A 80 -7.61 6.51 -4.44
CA LEU A 80 -6.17 6.41 -4.42
C LEU A 80 -5.51 7.75 -4.76
N GLU A 81 -6.09 8.50 -5.68
CA GLU A 81 -5.59 9.84 -6.05
C GLU A 81 -5.60 10.78 -4.84
N THR A 82 -6.69 10.81 -4.08
CA THR A 82 -6.83 11.58 -2.84
C THR A 82 -5.82 11.12 -1.78
N ILE A 83 -5.64 9.80 -1.61
CA ILE A 83 -4.67 9.25 -0.65
C ILE A 83 -3.24 9.65 -1.04
N ALA A 84 -2.87 9.48 -2.31
CA ALA A 84 -1.56 9.84 -2.84
C ALA A 84 -1.28 11.34 -2.68
N ASN A 85 -2.24 12.19 -3.04
CA ASN A 85 -2.12 13.64 -2.89
C ASN A 85 -1.91 14.05 -1.44
N LYS A 86 -2.73 13.53 -0.51
CA LYS A 86 -2.57 13.78 0.94
C LYS A 86 -1.20 13.33 1.45
N ASN A 87 -0.71 12.19 0.97
CA ASN A 87 0.61 11.68 1.34
C ASN A 87 1.72 12.63 0.85
N ILE A 88 1.70 13.03 -0.42
CA ILE A 88 2.70 13.92 -1.02
C ILE A 88 2.66 15.31 -0.39
N GLU A 89 1.48 15.88 -0.13
CA GLU A 89 1.37 17.17 0.57
C GLU A 89 2.01 17.12 1.96
N LYS A 90 1.75 16.06 2.72
CA LYS A 90 2.37 15.81 4.03
C LYS A 90 3.89 15.68 3.90
N LEU A 91 4.38 14.91 2.93
CA LEU A 91 5.81 14.69 2.74
C LEU A 91 6.55 15.94 2.25
N LYS A 92 5.94 16.75 1.38
CA LYS A 92 6.50 18.05 0.95
C LYS A 92 6.64 19.02 2.11
N LYS A 93 5.68 19.04 3.04
CA LYS A 93 5.80 19.82 4.28
C LYS A 93 6.94 19.32 5.17
N ARG A 94 7.15 18.00 5.22
CA ARG A 94 8.21 17.38 6.03
C ARG A 94 9.61 17.53 5.41
N TYR A 95 9.69 17.50 4.10
CA TYR A 95 10.91 17.46 3.31
C TYR A 95 10.83 18.50 2.17
N PRO A 96 10.78 19.81 2.49
CA PRO A 96 10.59 20.86 1.48
C PRO A 96 11.71 20.90 0.44
N GLU A 97 12.91 20.46 0.81
CA GLU A 97 14.10 20.40 -0.04
C GLU A 97 14.54 18.95 -0.33
N GLY A 98 13.63 17.98 -0.13
CA GLY A 98 13.95 16.55 -0.22
C GLY A 98 14.41 15.94 1.10
N TRP A 99 14.72 14.64 1.04
CA TRP A 99 15.13 13.88 2.22
C TRP A 99 16.54 14.30 2.67
N ASN A 100 16.68 14.58 3.97
CA ASN A 100 17.96 14.86 4.61
C ASN A 100 18.04 14.05 5.92
N PRO A 101 19.07 13.21 6.12
CA PRO A 101 19.22 12.36 7.29
C PRO A 101 19.31 13.16 8.61
N ASP A 102 19.93 14.34 8.59
CA ASP A 102 20.07 15.20 9.78
C ASP A 102 18.70 15.70 10.26
N ARG A 103 17.80 16.06 9.33
CA ARG A 103 16.41 16.44 9.68
C ARG A 103 15.57 15.25 10.17
N SER A 104 16.00 14.00 9.90
CA SER A 104 15.32 12.80 10.42
C SER A 104 15.74 12.46 11.85
N ILE A 105 16.94 12.85 12.28
CA ILE A 105 17.47 12.63 13.63
C ILE A 105 16.95 13.69 14.61
N HIS A 106 16.82 14.95 14.17
CA HIS A 106 16.44 16.09 15.02
C HIS A 106 14.94 16.43 14.93
N ARG A 107 14.06 15.44 15.08
CA ARG A 107 12.60 15.62 14.93
C ARG A 107 12.02 16.52 16.03
N GLU A 108 11.29 17.56 15.62
CA GLU A 108 10.09 18.06 16.33
C GLU A 108 8.83 17.42 15.72
#